data_AF-A0A2V8WY20-F1
#
_entry.id   AF-A0A2V8WY20-F1
#
_cell.length_a   1.000
_cell.length_b   1.000
_cell.length_c   1.000
_cell.angle_alpha   90.00
_cell.angle_beta   90.00
_cell.angle_gamma   90.00
#
_symmetry.space_group_name_H-M   'P 1'
#
loop_
_entity.id
_entity.type
_entity.pdbx_description
1 polymer ?
#
loop_
_entity_poly.entity_id
_entity_poly.type
_entity_poly.pdbx_seq_one_letter_code
_entity_poly.pdbx_strand_id
1 'polypeptide(L)'
;FRARSEQTPLPPIRSYLPQGFTDGTQRYALGAAAFRNAFASLGRSEFANLASEAGFGSGAEAIFAQYRAGKDEAVVLLIEYPTPQLAEQHLRHLEQALLPAAKQAGTTIERKASLLSLILKPSSTAYGDALRSAVNYETQVTWNEPTHTITDPPWATILGKIFIFTFLFMIVAVVLGVAFGGVRVITKMFFPGKVFDRPDRMDVLQLGLSGKRIDSRDFY
;
A
#
# COMPACT_ATOMS: atom_id res chain seq x y z
N PHE A 1 -11.53 17.41 39.10
CA PHE A 1 -11.57 17.62 37.64
C PHE A 1 -10.75 16.52 36.96
N ARG A 2 -11.41 15.51 36.36
CA ARG A 2 -10.72 14.49 35.55
C ARG A 2 -10.59 15.05 34.13
N ALA A 3 -9.37 15.42 33.73
CA ALA A 3 -9.07 15.76 32.35
C ALA A 3 -9.36 14.52 31.50
N ARG A 4 -10.38 14.61 30.65
CA ARG A 4 -10.74 13.60 29.67
C ARG A 4 -9.60 13.63 28.64
N SER A 5 -8.71 12.65 28.66
CA SER A 5 -7.67 12.49 27.64
C SER A 5 -8.36 12.36 26.29
N GLU A 6 -8.25 13.36 25.42
CA GLU A 6 -8.75 13.27 24.06
C GLU A 6 -8.12 12.03 23.40
N GLN A 7 -8.97 11.14 22.89
CA GLN A 7 -8.57 9.90 22.20
C GLN A 7 -8.09 10.21 20.77
N THR A 8 -7.33 11.29 20.60
CA THR A 8 -6.68 11.58 19.34
C THR A 8 -5.56 10.57 19.15
N PRO A 9 -5.53 9.82 18.04
CA PRO A 9 -4.42 8.93 17.72
C PRO A 9 -3.11 9.70 17.83
N LEU A 10 -2.11 9.08 18.46
CA LEU A 10 -0.81 9.71 18.62
C LEU A 10 -0.18 9.91 17.24
N PRO A 11 0.51 11.04 17.00
CA PRO A 11 1.07 11.33 15.70
C PRO A 11 2.12 10.26 15.33
N PRO A 12 2.18 9.81 14.06
CA PRO A 12 3.07 8.72 13.63
C PRO A 12 4.52 8.94 14.02
N ILE A 13 5.02 10.18 13.90
CA ILE A 13 6.40 10.57 14.28
C ILE A 13 6.78 10.16 15.72
N ARG A 14 5.80 9.99 16.62
CA ARG A 14 6.05 9.53 17.99
C ARG A 14 6.64 8.12 18.04
N SER A 15 6.34 7.24 17.08
CA SER A 15 6.88 5.87 17.09
C SER A 15 8.40 5.82 16.91
N TYR A 16 9.00 6.88 16.37
CA TYR A 16 10.45 7.00 16.21
C TYR A 16 11.18 7.43 17.48
N LEU A 17 10.44 7.93 18.50
CA LEU A 17 11.05 8.32 19.77
C LEU A 17 11.53 7.09 20.55
N PRO A 18 12.76 7.11 21.09
CA PRO A 18 13.23 6.05 21.98
C PRO A 18 12.38 5.96 23.24
N GLN A 19 12.29 4.77 23.84
CA GLN A 19 11.60 4.58 25.11
C GLN A 19 12.39 5.24 26.27
N GLY A 20 11.71 5.51 27.39
CA GLY A 20 12.35 6.07 28.60
C GLY A 20 12.39 7.61 28.66
N PHE A 21 11.56 8.29 27.87
CA PHE A 21 11.32 9.72 28.08
C PHE A 21 10.57 9.95 29.39
N THR A 22 10.75 11.14 29.97
CA THR A 22 10.03 11.59 31.16
C THR A 22 8.56 11.86 30.81
N ASP A 23 7.64 11.27 31.56
CA ASP A 23 6.21 11.39 31.29
C ASP A 23 5.75 12.86 31.27
N GLY A 24 4.85 13.18 30.33
CA GLY A 24 4.31 14.53 30.17
C GLY A 24 5.24 15.56 29.51
N THR A 25 6.48 15.18 29.17
CA THR A 25 7.44 16.08 28.48
C THR A 25 7.33 16.02 26.95
N GLN A 26 6.57 15.06 26.42
CA GLN A 26 6.33 14.94 24.99
C GLN A 26 5.51 16.14 24.49
N ARG A 27 6.01 16.78 23.46
CA ARG A 27 5.30 17.88 22.79
C ARG A 27 5.42 17.72 21.29
N TYR A 28 4.27 17.87 20.64
CA TYR A 28 4.14 17.82 19.19
C TYR A 28 3.96 19.23 18.64
N ALA A 29 4.58 19.54 17.51
CA ALA A 29 4.52 20.83 16.86
C ALA A 29 4.36 20.67 15.34
N LEU A 30 3.27 21.23 14.82
CA LEU A 30 2.98 21.40 13.38
C LEU A 30 3.46 22.73 12.82
N GLY A 31 4.01 23.61 13.67
CA GLY A 31 4.32 24.97 13.29
C GLY A 31 5.30 25.65 14.24
N ALA A 32 5.94 26.71 13.75
CA ALA A 32 6.97 27.44 14.49
C ALA A 32 6.46 28.03 15.83
N ALA A 33 5.19 28.45 15.90
CA ALA A 33 4.60 28.92 17.16
C ALA A 33 4.43 27.79 18.19
N ALA A 34 3.90 26.64 17.77
CA ALA A 34 3.74 25.46 18.62
C ALA A 34 5.10 24.95 19.11
N PHE A 35 6.10 24.90 18.23
CA PHE A 35 7.46 24.51 18.57
C PHE A 35 8.06 25.41 19.65
N ARG A 36 8.00 26.74 19.47
CA ARG A 36 8.54 27.71 20.45
C ARG A 36 7.84 27.59 21.80
N ASN A 37 6.52 27.52 21.81
CA ASN A 37 5.74 27.36 23.04
C ASN A 37 6.09 26.08 23.78
N ALA A 38 6.28 25.00 23.03
CA ALA A 38 6.62 23.72 23.58
C ALA A 38 8.02 23.75 24.24
N PHE A 39 9.03 24.35 23.61
CA PHE A 39 10.37 24.50 24.21
C PHE A 39 10.35 25.44 25.42
N ALA A 40 9.55 26.51 25.37
CA ALA A 40 9.34 27.40 26.51
C ALA A 40 8.72 26.65 27.70
N SER A 41 7.73 25.77 27.46
CA SER A 41 7.08 24.96 28.51
C SER A 41 8.04 24.03 29.26
N LEU A 42 9.18 23.71 28.65
CA LEU A 42 10.21 22.84 29.18
C LEU A 42 11.43 23.60 29.73
N GLY A 43 11.40 24.94 29.75
CA GLY A 43 12.55 25.74 30.19
C GLY A 43 13.77 25.58 29.29
N ARG A 44 13.54 25.38 27.98
CA ARG A 44 14.56 25.12 26.96
C ARG A 44 14.50 26.15 25.84
N SER A 45 14.25 27.41 26.19
CA SER A 45 14.04 28.51 25.25
C SER A 45 15.27 28.83 24.38
N GLU A 46 16.46 28.36 24.76
CA GLU A 46 17.68 28.51 23.95
C GLU A 46 17.60 27.81 22.59
N PHE A 47 16.69 26.84 22.42
CA PHE A 47 16.46 26.14 21.15
C PHE A 47 15.26 26.68 20.36
N ALA A 48 14.59 27.71 20.88
CA ALA A 48 13.41 28.30 20.22
C ALA A 48 13.74 28.93 18.86
N ASN A 49 15.01 29.30 18.62
CA ASN A 49 15.48 29.83 17.34
C ASN A 49 15.47 28.78 16.22
N LEU A 50 15.57 27.48 16.55
CA LEU A 50 15.49 26.41 15.55
C LEU A 50 14.12 26.35 14.85
N ALA A 51 13.09 26.99 15.42
CA ALA A 51 11.76 27.02 14.84
C ALA A 51 11.69 27.67 13.46
N SER A 52 12.56 28.64 13.15
CA SER A 52 12.62 29.26 11.82
C SER A 52 13.22 28.32 10.77
N GLU A 53 14.20 27.51 11.18
CA GLU A 53 14.94 26.63 10.29
C GLU A 53 14.33 25.22 10.15
N ALA A 54 13.44 24.84 11.06
CA ALA A 54 12.80 23.52 11.08
C ALA A 54 11.89 23.24 9.87
N GLY A 55 11.57 24.23 9.03
CA GLY A 55 10.87 23.98 7.77
C GLY A 55 9.37 23.72 7.87
N PHE A 56 8.71 24.22 8.92
CA PHE A 56 7.25 24.04 9.11
C PHE A 56 6.41 24.55 7.92
N GLY A 57 6.87 25.61 7.22
CA GLY A 57 6.21 26.10 6.01
C GLY A 57 6.25 25.12 4.83
N SER A 58 7.18 24.18 4.85
CA SER A 58 7.37 23.13 3.85
C SER A 58 6.70 21.80 4.27
N GLY A 59 5.86 21.81 5.31
CA GLY A 59 5.15 20.62 5.81
C GLY A 59 5.95 19.77 6.80
N ALA A 60 6.99 20.32 7.45
CA ALA A 60 7.71 19.60 8.49
C ALA A 60 6.86 19.44 9.76
N GLU A 61 6.99 18.28 10.41
CA GLU A 61 6.36 17.98 11.70
C GLU A 61 7.45 17.70 12.73
N ALA A 62 7.29 18.19 13.95
CA ALA A 62 8.29 18.02 15.00
C ALA A 62 7.70 17.41 16.26
N ILE A 63 8.44 16.49 16.88
CA ILE A 63 8.14 15.99 18.22
C ILE A 63 9.40 15.99 19.05
N PHE A 64 9.28 16.29 20.33
CA PHE A 64 10.40 16.18 21.24
C PHE A 64 9.99 15.71 22.61
N ALA A 65 10.96 15.19 23.36
CA ALA A 65 10.78 14.67 24.70
C ALA A 65 12.07 14.81 25.51
N GLN A 66 11.95 14.91 26.83
CA GLN A 66 13.10 14.91 27.74
C GLN A 66 13.39 13.49 28.20
N TYR A 67 14.67 13.18 28.30
CA TYR A 67 15.16 11.90 28.80
C TYR A 67 16.02 12.17 30.02
N ARG A 68 15.79 11.39 31.07
CA ARG A 68 16.58 11.46 32.30
C ARG A 68 16.87 10.06 32.79
N ALA A 69 18.15 9.77 33.00
CA ALA A 69 18.63 8.53 33.59
C ALA A 69 19.60 8.85 34.73
N GLY A 70 19.09 8.94 35.96
CA GLY A 70 19.88 9.32 37.12
C GLY A 70 20.39 10.77 37.01
N LYS A 71 21.69 10.95 36.77
CA LYS A 71 22.33 12.27 36.57
C LYS A 71 22.40 12.69 35.10
N ASP A 72 22.21 11.75 34.18
CA ASP A 72 22.22 12.04 32.76
C ASP A 72 20.86 12.59 32.31
N GLU A 73 20.90 13.64 31.50
CA GLU A 73 19.73 14.28 30.92
C GLU A 73 20.02 14.69 29.48
N ALA A 74 19.01 14.61 28.61
CA ALA A 74 19.06 15.15 27.25
C ALA A 74 17.66 15.46 26.75
N VAL A 75 17.55 16.27 25.70
CA VAL A 75 16.30 16.44 24.94
C VAL A 75 16.48 15.79 23.58
N VAL A 76 15.58 14.89 23.22
CA VAL A 76 15.50 14.34 21.86
C VAL A 76 14.45 15.14 21.11
N LEU A 77 14.85 15.74 19.98
CA LEU A 77 13.99 16.41 19.03
C LEU A 77 14.03 15.64 17.72
N LEU A 78 12.87 15.24 17.23
CA LEU A 78 12.69 14.63 15.93
C LEU A 78 11.93 15.61 15.03
N ILE A 79 12.36 15.73 13.77
CA ILE A 79 11.68 16.51 12.75
C ILE A 79 11.50 15.64 11.52
N GLU A 80 10.27 15.36 11.15
CA GLU A 80 9.91 14.58 9.97
C GLU A 80 9.51 15.53 8.83
N TYR A 81 10.02 15.23 7.63
CA TYR A 81 9.77 16.03 6.44
C TYR A 81 8.98 15.23 5.40
N PRO A 82 8.19 15.90 4.54
CA PRO A 82 7.44 15.21 3.48
C PRO A 82 8.34 14.49 2.47
N THR A 83 9.59 14.93 2.30
CA THR A 83 10.55 14.33 1.37
C THR A 83 11.97 14.28 1.95
N PRO A 84 12.80 13.29 1.57
CA PRO A 84 14.20 13.23 1.97
C PRO A 84 15.03 14.43 1.51
N GLN A 85 14.67 15.06 0.39
CA GLN A 85 15.35 16.24 -0.15
C GLN A 85 15.15 17.45 0.76
N LEU A 86 13.93 17.64 1.29
CA LEU A 86 13.65 18.69 2.28
C LEU A 86 14.41 18.43 3.58
N ALA A 87 14.49 17.17 4.03
CA ALA A 87 15.25 16.83 5.23
C ALA A 87 16.75 17.17 5.09
N GLU A 88 17.36 16.87 3.94
CA GLU A 88 18.75 17.24 3.64
C GLU A 88 18.96 18.77 3.56
N GLN A 89 18.02 19.51 2.98
CA GLN A 89 18.10 20.97 2.94
C GLN A 89 18.03 21.57 4.35
N HIS A 90 17.04 21.15 5.14
CA HIS A 90 16.83 21.69 6.48
C HIS A 90 17.87 21.21 7.49
N LEU A 91 18.52 20.06 7.27
CA LEU A 91 19.71 19.65 8.01
C LEU A 91 20.77 20.76 7.98
N ARG A 92 21.11 21.25 6.80
CA ARG A 92 22.14 22.29 6.63
C ARG A 92 21.74 23.60 7.30
N HIS A 93 20.47 23.98 7.19
CA HIS A 93 19.95 25.19 7.84
C HIS A 93 20.01 25.08 9.37
N LEU A 94 19.60 23.94 9.93
CA LEU A 94 19.65 23.67 11.36
C LEU A 94 21.09 23.62 11.87
N GLU A 95 22.02 23.01 11.14
CA GLU A 95 23.44 22.99 11.49
C GLU A 95 24.06 24.40 11.51
N GLN A 96 23.61 25.29 10.63
CA GLN A 96 24.04 26.70 10.59
C GLN A 96 23.42 27.53 11.72
N ALA A 97 22.14 27.32 12.03
CA ALA A 97 21.44 28.02 13.11
C ALA A 97 21.75 27.49 14.51
N LEU A 98 22.36 26.31 14.60
CA LEU A 98 22.75 25.73 15.87
C LEU A 98 23.86 26.57 16.53
N LEU A 99 23.54 27.09 17.71
CA LEU A 99 24.45 27.95 18.48
C LEU A 99 25.79 27.24 18.74
N PRO A 100 26.94 27.92 18.60
CA PRO A 100 28.26 27.33 18.88
C PRO A 100 28.34 26.71 20.28
N ALA A 101 27.73 27.36 21.28
CA ALA A 101 27.65 26.84 22.65
C ALA A 101 26.86 25.53 22.75
N ALA A 102 25.82 25.34 21.93
CA ALA A 102 25.06 24.09 21.90
C ALA A 102 25.88 22.96 21.27
N LYS A 103 26.65 23.24 20.21
CA LYS A 103 27.59 22.28 19.59
C LYS A 103 28.68 21.85 20.59
N GLN A 104 29.26 22.81 21.31
CA GLN A 104 30.24 22.55 22.37
C GLN A 104 29.66 21.72 23.52
N ALA A 105 28.37 21.91 23.83
CA ALA A 105 27.63 21.13 24.81
C ALA A 105 27.19 19.74 24.29
N GLY A 106 27.75 19.25 23.18
CA GLY A 106 27.47 17.92 22.65
C GLY A 106 26.17 17.80 21.85
N THR A 107 25.56 18.92 21.45
CA THR A 107 24.37 18.87 20.59
C THR A 107 24.74 18.38 19.20
N THR A 108 23.96 17.45 18.68
CA THR A 108 24.23 16.72 17.44
C THR A 108 22.95 16.56 16.64
N ILE A 109 23.10 16.47 15.32
CA ILE A 109 22.02 16.33 14.36
C ILE A 109 22.39 15.16 13.45
N GLU A 110 21.47 14.24 13.23
CA GLU A 110 21.62 13.13 12.30
C GLU A 110 20.38 13.04 11.40
N ARG A 111 20.58 12.67 10.13
CA ARG A 111 19.51 12.43 9.18
C ARG A 111 19.37 10.95 8.88
N LYS A 112 18.14 10.43 8.98
CA LYS A 112 17.73 9.12 8.47
C LYS A 112 16.58 9.31 7.48
N ALA A 113 16.90 9.23 6.18
CA ALA A 113 16.00 9.51 5.07
C ALA A 113 15.24 10.85 5.22
N SER A 114 13.95 10.85 5.54
CA SER A 114 13.10 12.04 5.74
C SER A 114 13.01 12.51 7.19
N LEU A 115 13.63 11.82 8.14
CA LEU A 115 13.65 12.17 9.57
C LEU A 115 15.00 12.80 9.95
N LEU A 116 14.96 13.91 10.68
CA LEU A 116 16.10 14.47 11.40
C LEU A 116 15.96 14.18 12.89
N SER A 117 17.00 13.62 13.50
CA SER A 117 17.09 13.41 14.94
C SER A 117 18.15 14.35 15.53
N LEU A 118 17.74 15.10 16.54
CA LEU A 118 18.55 16.07 17.26
C LEU A 118 18.62 15.66 18.71
N ILE A 119 19.84 15.50 19.23
CA ILE A 119 20.08 15.26 20.65
C ILE A 119 20.65 16.56 21.22
N LEU A 120 19.82 17.28 21.98
CA LEU A 120 20.13 18.62 22.47
C LEU A 120 20.71 18.55 23.87
N LYS A 121 21.90 19.14 24.05
CA LYS A 121 22.64 19.26 25.33
C LYS A 121 22.59 17.97 26.18
N PRO A 122 23.14 16.85 25.70
CA PRO A 122 23.28 15.66 26.54
C PRO A 122 24.27 15.92 27.69
N SER A 123 23.97 15.44 28.90
CA SER A 123 24.86 15.55 30.06
C SER A 123 26.20 14.85 29.87
N SER A 124 26.24 13.82 29.02
CA SER A 124 27.45 13.09 28.64
C SER A 124 27.38 12.66 27.18
N THR A 125 28.53 12.58 26.51
CA THR A 125 28.62 12.16 25.10
C THR A 125 28.08 10.74 24.92
N ALA A 126 28.46 9.82 25.81
CA ALA A 126 28.00 8.44 25.82
C ALA A 126 26.46 8.32 25.93
N TYR A 127 25.83 9.14 26.79
CA TYR A 127 24.38 9.15 26.89
C TYR A 127 23.69 9.69 25.64
N GLY A 128 24.26 10.75 25.05
CA GLY A 128 23.78 11.28 23.78
C GLY A 128 23.84 10.26 22.64
N ASP A 129 24.94 9.50 22.57
CA ASP A 129 25.15 8.47 21.54
C ASP A 129 24.23 7.26 21.75
N ALA A 130 23.99 6.85 23.00
CA ALA A 130 23.04 5.81 23.33
C ALA A 130 21.60 6.22 22.93
N LEU A 131 21.18 7.45 23.23
CA LEU A 131 19.87 7.96 22.84
C LEU A 131 19.71 8.04 21.33
N ARG A 132 20.74 8.49 20.61
CA ARG A 132 20.71 8.57 19.14
C ARG A 132 20.61 7.20 18.49
N SER A 133 21.38 6.25 18.99
CA SER A 133 21.33 4.86 18.52
C SER A 133 19.96 4.22 18.77
N ALA A 134 19.26 4.65 19.82
CA ALA A 134 17.92 4.18 20.15
C ALA A 134 16.78 4.84 19.32
N VAL A 135 17.07 5.87 18.50
CA VAL A 135 16.09 6.45 17.56
C VAL A 135 15.86 5.46 16.43
N ASN A 136 14.68 4.83 16.44
CA ASN A 136 14.32 3.71 15.59
C ASN A 136 13.58 4.16 14.32
N TYR A 137 14.30 4.68 13.32
CA TYR A 137 13.68 5.03 12.03
C TYR A 137 13.27 3.78 11.20
N GLU A 138 14.02 2.68 11.31
CA GLU A 138 13.90 1.52 10.41
C GLU A 138 12.79 0.51 10.77
N THR A 139 12.01 0.75 11.84
CA THR A 139 10.99 -0.22 12.29
C THR A 139 9.70 -0.21 11.47
N GLN A 140 9.63 0.57 10.40
CA GLN A 140 8.63 0.40 9.35
C GLN A 140 9.30 -0.05 8.04
N VAL A 141 9.78 -1.30 8.03
CA VAL A 141 9.67 -2.09 6.79
C VAL A 141 8.19 -2.43 6.65
N THR A 142 7.38 -1.43 6.31
CA THR A 142 6.11 -1.70 5.66
C THR A 142 6.48 -2.29 4.32
N TRP A 143 6.54 -3.62 4.28
CA TRP A 143 6.31 -4.35 3.06
C TRP A 143 4.96 -3.84 2.55
N ASN A 144 5.02 -2.89 1.63
CA ASN A 144 3.88 -2.38 0.89
C ASN A 144 3.52 -3.45 -0.14
N GLU A 145 3.26 -4.67 0.33
CA GLU A 145 2.51 -5.65 -0.45
C GLU A 145 1.14 -5.03 -0.61
N PRO A 146 0.69 -4.75 -1.84
CA PRO A 146 -0.70 -4.39 -2.08
C PRO A 146 -1.52 -5.63 -1.72
N THR A 147 -1.83 -5.79 -0.44
CA THR A 147 -2.84 -6.73 0.00
C THR A 147 -4.15 -6.07 -0.37
N HIS A 148 -4.54 -6.25 -1.63
CA HIS A 148 -5.91 -6.11 -2.03
C HIS A 148 -6.71 -7.11 -1.20
N THR A 149 -7.19 -6.68 -0.04
CA THR A 149 -8.32 -7.28 0.66
C THR A 149 -9.60 -6.94 -0.09
N ILE A 150 -9.61 -7.09 -1.41
CA ILE A 150 -10.86 -7.32 -2.10
C ILE A 150 -11.24 -8.74 -1.73
N THR A 151 -12.48 -8.88 -1.31
CA THR A 151 -13.18 -10.10 -0.96
C THR A 151 -13.17 -11.10 -2.11
N ASP A 152 -11.99 -11.59 -2.49
CA ASP A 152 -11.84 -12.59 -3.52
C ASP A 152 -12.26 -13.92 -2.92
N PRO A 153 -13.33 -14.55 -3.45
CA PRO A 153 -13.71 -15.86 -3.00
C PRO A 153 -12.50 -16.80 -3.15
N PRO A 154 -12.27 -17.71 -2.19
CA PRO A 154 -11.14 -18.63 -2.25
C PRO A 154 -11.00 -19.24 -3.64
N TRP A 155 -9.77 -19.41 -4.14
CA TRP A 155 -9.51 -19.97 -5.47
C TRP A 155 -10.28 -21.28 -5.72
N ALA A 156 -10.49 -22.08 -4.67
CA ALA A 156 -11.30 -23.29 -4.68
C ALA A 156 -12.80 -23.02 -5.01
N THR A 157 -13.37 -21.92 -4.53
CA THR A 157 -14.74 -21.48 -4.86
C THR A 157 -14.84 -21.03 -6.31
N ILE A 158 -13.83 -20.37 -6.86
CA ILE A 158 -13.77 -19.99 -8.28
C ILE A 158 -13.70 -21.24 -9.15
N LEU A 159 -12.81 -22.18 -8.82
CA LEU A 159 -12.64 -23.43 -9.55
C LEU A 159 -13.91 -24.29 -9.50
N GLY A 160 -14.55 -24.38 -8.34
CA GLY A 160 -15.84 -25.07 -8.18
C GLY A 160 -16.94 -24.47 -9.05
N LYS A 161 -17.05 -23.14 -9.11
CA LYS A 161 -18.02 -22.46 -9.99
C LYS A 161 -17.77 -22.79 -11.47
N ILE A 162 -16.53 -22.78 -11.93
CA ILE A 162 -16.18 -23.10 -13.33
C ILE A 162 -16.66 -24.51 -13.70
N PHE A 163 -16.37 -25.51 -12.87
CA PHE A 163 -16.82 -26.88 -13.14
C PHE A 163 -18.35 -26.97 -13.17
N ILE A 164 -19.06 -26.38 -12.20
CA ILE A 164 -20.52 -26.39 -12.15
C ILE A 164 -21.14 -25.77 -13.41
N PHE A 165 -20.68 -24.58 -13.80
CA PHE A 165 -21.19 -23.91 -15.01
C PHE A 165 -20.87 -24.68 -16.29
N THR A 166 -19.68 -25.29 -16.37
CA THR A 166 -19.28 -26.11 -17.53
C THR A 166 -20.19 -27.34 -17.67
N PHE A 167 -20.45 -28.06 -16.58
CA PHE A 167 -21.37 -29.21 -16.60
C PHE A 167 -22.79 -28.80 -16.96
N LEU A 168 -23.29 -27.70 -16.40
CA LEU A 168 -24.60 -27.16 -16.73
C LEU A 168 -24.71 -26.85 -18.23
N PHE A 169 -23.69 -26.20 -18.80
CA PHE A 169 -23.65 -25.88 -20.22
C PHE A 169 -23.63 -27.13 -21.10
N MET A 170 -22.87 -28.15 -20.71
CA MET A 170 -22.82 -29.44 -21.43
C MET A 170 -24.20 -30.12 -21.45
N ILE A 171 -24.92 -30.14 -20.33
CA ILE A 171 -26.27 -30.72 -20.25
C ILE A 171 -27.23 -29.98 -21.19
N VAL A 172 -27.23 -28.65 -21.15
CA VAL A 172 -28.08 -27.83 -22.03
C VAL A 172 -27.75 -28.09 -23.50
N ALA A 173 -26.47 -28.15 -23.86
CA ALA A 173 -26.03 -28.45 -25.22
C ALA A 173 -26.49 -29.84 -25.70
N VAL A 174 -26.44 -30.86 -24.83
CA VAL A 174 -26.93 -32.20 -25.15
C VAL A 174 -28.45 -32.20 -25.33
N VAL A 175 -29.20 -31.56 -24.43
CA VAL A 175 -30.67 -31.48 -24.55
C VAL A 175 -31.08 -30.78 -25.84
N LEU A 176 -30.43 -29.66 -26.18
CA LEU A 176 -30.68 -28.97 -27.44
C LEU A 176 -30.26 -29.82 -28.64
N GLY A 177 -29.10 -30.47 -28.60
CA GLY A 177 -28.63 -31.38 -29.65
C GLY A 177 -29.60 -32.53 -29.91
N VAL A 178 -30.12 -33.15 -28.84
CA VAL A 178 -31.14 -34.21 -28.92
C VAL A 178 -32.47 -33.64 -29.41
N ALA A 179 -32.88 -32.45 -28.99
CA ALA A 179 -34.10 -31.83 -29.48
C ALA A 179 -34.01 -31.57 -31.00
N PHE A 180 -32.92 -30.97 -31.48
CA PHE A 180 -32.69 -30.73 -32.91
C PHE A 180 -32.53 -32.03 -33.71
N GLY A 181 -31.77 -32.99 -33.21
CA GLY A 181 -31.59 -34.31 -33.84
C GLY A 181 -32.89 -35.14 -33.85
N GLY A 182 -33.63 -35.12 -32.75
CA GLY A 182 -34.92 -35.78 -32.59
C GLY A 182 -35.97 -35.18 -33.50
N VAL A 183 -36.07 -33.85 -33.59
CA VAL A 183 -36.92 -33.17 -34.57
C VAL A 183 -36.55 -33.60 -36.00
N ARG A 184 -35.26 -33.72 -36.33
CA ARG A 184 -34.84 -34.21 -37.65
C ARG A 184 -35.32 -35.65 -37.91
N VAL A 185 -35.18 -36.55 -36.94
CA VAL A 185 -35.60 -37.96 -37.07
C VAL A 185 -37.13 -38.08 -37.15
N ILE A 186 -37.87 -37.38 -36.28
CA ILE A 186 -39.34 -37.34 -36.29
C ILE A 186 -39.86 -36.74 -37.61
N THR A 187 -39.23 -35.67 -38.11
CA THR A 187 -39.58 -35.10 -39.42
C THR A 187 -39.35 -36.08 -40.55
N LYS A 188 -38.26 -36.85 -40.52
CA LYS A 188 -38.03 -37.94 -41.49
C LYS A 188 -39.05 -39.07 -41.37
N MET A 189 -39.51 -39.38 -40.16
CA MET A 189 -40.48 -40.46 -39.92
C MET A 189 -41.90 -40.07 -40.32
N PHE A 190 -42.35 -38.84 -40.05
CA PHE A 190 -43.70 -38.37 -40.41
C PHE A 190 -43.80 -37.81 -41.83
N PHE A 191 -42.72 -37.28 -42.40
CA PHE A 191 -42.70 -36.76 -43.78
C PHE A 191 -41.55 -37.37 -44.60
N PRO A 192 -41.57 -38.71 -44.84
CA PRO A 192 -40.57 -39.36 -45.68
C PRO A 192 -40.64 -38.80 -47.11
N GLY A 193 -39.50 -38.34 -47.64
CA GLY A 193 -39.34 -37.93 -49.04
C GLY A 193 -39.69 -36.47 -49.43
N LYS A 194 -40.13 -35.60 -48.50
CA LYS A 194 -40.54 -34.22 -48.87
C LYS A 194 -39.53 -33.11 -48.61
N VAL A 195 -38.72 -33.21 -47.54
CA VAL A 195 -37.88 -32.08 -47.05
C VAL A 195 -36.37 -32.33 -47.16
N PHE A 196 -35.86 -33.52 -46.85
CA PHE A 196 -34.41 -33.80 -46.82
C PHE A 196 -33.91 -34.88 -47.79
N ASP A 197 -34.76 -35.83 -48.19
CA ASP A 197 -34.44 -36.90 -49.15
C ASP A 197 -35.33 -36.74 -50.39
N ARG A 198 -35.13 -35.64 -51.15
CA ARG A 198 -35.70 -35.53 -52.51
C ARG A 198 -34.71 -36.19 -53.48
N PRO A 199 -35.05 -37.35 -54.09
CA PRO A 199 -34.19 -37.95 -55.11
C PRO A 199 -33.99 -37.05 -56.34
N ASP A 200 -34.87 -36.07 -56.54
CA ASP A 200 -34.79 -35.09 -57.64
C ASP A 200 -33.70 -34.02 -57.48
N ARG A 201 -32.93 -33.99 -56.38
CA ARG A 201 -31.82 -33.03 -56.16
C ARG A 201 -30.54 -33.66 -55.61
N MET A 202 -30.30 -34.96 -55.84
CA MET A 202 -28.94 -35.50 -55.76
C MET A 202 -28.23 -35.24 -57.10
N ASP A 203 -27.98 -33.96 -57.39
CA ASP A 203 -27.07 -33.60 -58.49
C ASP A 203 -25.64 -33.88 -58.01
N VAL A 204 -25.15 -35.08 -58.32
CA VAL A 204 -23.72 -35.35 -58.30
C VAL A 204 -23.10 -34.43 -59.33
N LEU A 205 -22.33 -33.44 -58.89
CA LEU A 205 -21.55 -32.56 -59.76
C LEU A 205 -20.49 -33.40 -60.48
N GLN A 206 -20.88 -34.07 -61.56
CA GLN A 206 -19.95 -34.70 -62.49
C GLN A 206 -19.34 -33.59 -63.34
N LEU A 207 -18.03 -33.36 -63.18
CA LEU A 207 -17.25 -32.64 -64.17
C LEU A 207 -17.44 -33.37 -65.51
N GLY A 208 -18.08 -32.69 -66.47
CA GLY A 208 -18.50 -33.26 -67.74
C GLY A 208 -17.35 -33.79 -68.57
N LEU A 209 -16.97 -35.06 -68.33
CA LEU A 209 -15.91 -35.75 -69.05
C LEU A 209 -16.37 -37.06 -69.73
N SER A 210 -17.67 -37.35 -69.78
CA SER A 210 -18.18 -38.46 -70.60
C SER A 210 -19.61 -38.23 -71.05
N GLY A 211 -19.83 -38.21 -72.38
CA GLY A 211 -21.10 -37.89 -73.04
C GLY A 211 -22.17 -38.98 -72.98
N LYS A 212 -22.13 -39.90 -72.01
CA LYS A 212 -23.15 -40.94 -71.84
C LYS A 212 -23.72 -40.85 -70.42
N ARG A 213 -25.02 -40.56 -70.30
CA ARG A 213 -25.71 -40.62 -69.00
C ARG A 213 -25.67 -42.06 -68.50
N ILE A 214 -25.22 -42.25 -67.27
CA ILE A 214 -25.24 -43.56 -66.61
C ILE A 214 -26.54 -43.63 -65.79
N ASP A 215 -27.34 -44.66 -66.04
CA ASP A 215 -28.53 -44.99 -65.23
C ASP A 215 -28.05 -45.65 -63.93
N SER A 216 -28.49 -45.14 -62.79
CA SER A 216 -28.10 -45.64 -61.46
C SER A 216 -28.66 -47.04 -61.16
N ARG A 217 -29.55 -47.57 -62.01
CA ARG A 217 -30.11 -48.92 -61.91
C ARG A 217 -29.21 -50.02 -62.48
N ASP A 218 -28.14 -49.69 -63.19
CA ASP A 218 -27.22 -50.68 -63.77
C ASP A 218 -26.21 -51.27 -62.76
N PHE A 219 -26.17 -50.75 -61.53
CA PHE A 219 -25.21 -51.17 -60.49
C PHE A 219 -25.78 -52.08 -59.41
N TYR A 220 -27.02 -52.57 -59.58
CA TYR A 220 -27.67 -53.52 -58.67
C TYR A 220 -28.28 -54.69 -59.43
#